data_AF-A0AAD5G7Q4-F1
#
_entry.id   AF-A0AAD5G7Q4-F1
#
_cell.length_a   1.000
_cell.length_b   1.000
_cell.length_c   1.000
_cell.angle_alpha   90.00
_cell.angle_beta   90.00
_cell.angle_gamma   90.00
#
_symmetry.space_group_name_H-M   'P 1'
#
loop_
_entity.id
_entity.type
_entity.pdbx_description
1 polymer ?
#
loop_
_entity_poly.entity_id
_entity_poly.type
_entity_poly.pdbx_seq_one_letter_code
_entity_poly.pdbx_strand_id
1 'polypeptide(L)'
;MEGSMKDLITPLRDDNDNNMLHLVGKMAKRNQLEDVSGVAFQMQRELLWFKEVEAMIPPSYRERKNKDGLTPHELFTREHKDLVVQGEKWMKGTASHCMVVAALIATIVFAVAFMVPGGYSQGRLNQSDGIPIFHSQVTFMVFIVADAISLFASIASILMFLSILTSRYAERDFLQSLPKKLMLGLTALFLSITTMTIAFSVSFYLLYKNGMIWMPIMISMFAVLPIFLFTWLQYRLLADVGRSTYASRYLFKPNKLMLYY
;
A
#
# COMPACT_ATOMS: atom_id res chain seq x y z
N MET A 1 -28.98 2.00 29.94
CA MET A 1 -29.25 0.55 30.18
C MET A 1 -28.42 -0.37 29.26
N GLU A 2 -27.24 0.04 28.76
CA GLU A 2 -26.38 -0.81 27.89
C GLU A 2 -25.47 -1.81 28.64
N GLY A 3 -25.44 -1.79 29.98
CA GLY A 3 -24.58 -2.69 30.77
C GLY A 3 -25.10 -4.12 30.91
N SER A 4 -26.42 -4.31 30.95
CA SER A 4 -27.03 -5.60 31.34
C SER A 4 -26.85 -6.73 30.32
N MET A 5 -26.79 -6.43 29.02
CA MET A 5 -26.67 -7.46 27.97
C MET A 5 -25.24 -8.01 27.83
N LYS A 6 -24.22 -7.19 28.10
CA LYS A 6 -22.80 -7.60 28.03
C LYS A 6 -22.44 -8.56 29.15
N ASP A 7 -23.05 -8.39 30.32
CA ASP A 7 -22.85 -9.27 31.48
C ASP A 7 -23.54 -10.63 31.34
N LEU A 8 -24.54 -10.76 30.45
CA LEU A 8 -25.26 -12.01 30.19
C LEU A 8 -24.58 -12.93 29.16
N ILE A 9 -23.81 -12.37 28.21
CA ILE A 9 -23.19 -13.13 27.11
C ILE A 9 -21.74 -13.53 27.42
N THR A 10 -21.01 -12.70 28.18
CA THR A 10 -19.61 -12.96 28.57
C THR A 10 -19.35 -14.23 29.41
N PRO A 11 -20.29 -14.77 30.23
CA PRO A 11 -20.03 -16.00 30.98
C PRO A 11 -20.23 -17.28 30.15
N LEU A 12 -20.74 -17.21 28.92
CA LEU A 12 -20.96 -18.37 28.04
C LEU A 12 -19.62 -19.01 27.65
N ARG A 13 -19.58 -20.35 27.72
CA ARG A 13 -18.41 -21.17 27.37
C ARG A 13 -18.81 -22.34 26.51
N ASP A 14 -17.89 -22.76 25.65
CA ASP A 14 -18.03 -24.03 24.93
C ASP A 14 -17.61 -25.23 25.79
N ASP A 15 -17.77 -26.44 25.26
CA ASP A 15 -17.39 -27.69 25.92
C ASP A 15 -15.89 -27.78 26.25
N ASN A 16 -15.05 -26.90 25.70
CA ASN A 16 -13.61 -26.84 25.90
C ASN A 16 -13.19 -25.67 26.82
N ASP A 17 -14.13 -25.07 27.54
CA ASP A 17 -13.93 -23.90 28.40
C ASP A 17 -13.42 -22.66 27.63
N ASN A 18 -13.62 -22.62 26.32
CA ASN A 18 -13.32 -21.45 25.50
C ASN A 18 -14.39 -20.38 25.72
N ASN A 19 -13.95 -19.19 26.13
CA ASN A 19 -14.78 -18.00 26.07
C ASN A 19 -14.87 -17.45 24.63
N MET A 20 -15.70 -16.43 24.43
CA MET A 20 -15.89 -15.78 23.13
C MET A 20 -14.57 -15.34 22.47
N LEU A 21 -13.58 -14.88 23.24
CA LEU A 21 -12.29 -14.43 22.71
C LEU A 21 -11.44 -15.59 22.18
N HIS A 22 -11.47 -16.75 22.84
CA HIS A 22 -10.81 -17.96 22.33
C HIS A 22 -11.44 -18.44 21.03
N LEU A 23 -12.78 -18.41 20.93
CA LEU A 23 -13.49 -18.82 19.72
C LEU A 23 -13.13 -17.92 18.53
N VAL A 24 -12.97 -16.63 18.77
CA VAL A 24 -12.53 -15.65 17.78
C VAL A 24 -11.06 -15.86 17.39
N GLY A 25 -10.24 -16.33 18.32
CA GLY A 25 -8.85 -16.67 18.05
C GLY A 25 -8.61 -18.04 17.42
N LYS A 26 -9.64 -18.87 17.26
CA LYS A 26 -9.56 -20.06 16.41
C LYS A 26 -9.66 -19.63 14.96
N MET A 27 -8.66 -20.05 14.17
CA MET A 27 -8.70 -19.85 12.73
C MET A 27 -9.92 -20.58 12.16
N ALA A 28 -10.82 -19.86 11.50
CA ALA A 28 -11.96 -20.49 10.85
C ALA A 28 -11.44 -21.44 9.77
N LYS A 29 -11.94 -22.70 9.71
CA LYS A 29 -11.75 -23.59 8.56
C LYS A 29 -12.42 -22.96 7.34
N ARG A 30 -11.78 -22.00 6.70
CA ARG A 30 -12.18 -21.50 5.39
C ARG A 30 -11.44 -22.29 4.35
N ASN A 31 -12.18 -22.78 3.36
CA ASN A 31 -11.62 -23.35 2.15
C ASN A 31 -10.54 -22.39 1.61
N GLN A 32 -9.34 -22.93 1.42
CA GLN A 32 -8.15 -22.27 0.90
C GLN A 32 -8.37 -21.80 -0.54
N LEU A 33 -9.29 -20.87 -0.77
CA LEU A 33 -9.44 -20.20 -2.05
C LEU A 33 -8.35 -19.14 -2.17
N GLU A 34 -7.20 -19.65 -2.60
CA GLU A 34 -6.04 -19.05 -3.26
C GLU A 34 -6.20 -17.58 -3.70
N ASP A 35 -5.92 -16.65 -2.80
CA ASP A 35 -5.40 -15.33 -3.18
C ASP A 35 -4.15 -15.04 -2.37
N VAL A 36 -2.99 -15.13 -3.03
CA VAL A 36 -1.66 -14.98 -2.40
C VAL A 36 -1.49 -13.58 -1.80
N SER A 37 -2.16 -12.56 -2.37
CA SER A 37 -2.20 -11.22 -1.78
C SER A 37 -3.10 -11.12 -0.54
N GLY A 38 -4.11 -12.00 -0.47
CA GLY A 38 -5.09 -12.05 0.60
C GLY A 38 -4.52 -12.47 1.94
N VAL A 39 -3.38 -13.15 2.01
CA VAL A 39 -2.85 -13.73 3.26
C VAL A 39 -2.43 -12.68 4.28
N ALA A 40 -1.68 -11.65 3.85
CA ALA A 40 -1.26 -10.57 4.74
C ALA A 40 -2.46 -9.71 5.22
N PHE A 41 -3.43 -9.46 4.33
CA PHE A 41 -4.65 -8.72 4.67
C PHE A 41 -5.67 -9.56 5.46
N GLN A 42 -5.67 -10.87 5.29
CA GLN A 42 -6.42 -11.81 6.12
C GLN A 42 -5.90 -11.76 7.55
N MET A 43 -4.58 -11.84 7.74
CA MET A 43 -3.96 -11.72 9.06
C MET A 43 -4.33 -10.39 9.72
N GLN A 44 -4.25 -9.27 8.97
CA GLN A 44 -4.67 -7.96 9.46
C GLN A 44 -6.15 -7.97 9.91
N ARG A 45 -7.05 -8.58 9.13
CA ARG A 45 -8.48 -8.63 9.42
C ARG A 45 -8.78 -9.50 10.64
N GLU A 46 -8.17 -10.68 10.76
CA GLU A 46 -8.36 -11.59 11.89
C GLU A 46 -7.87 -10.96 13.18
N LEU A 47 -6.74 -10.25 13.14
CA LEU A 47 -6.21 -9.54 14.30
C LEU A 47 -7.03 -8.30 14.68
N LEU A 48 -7.61 -7.58 13.70
CA LEU A 48 -8.56 -6.50 13.96
C LEU A 48 -9.83 -7.02 14.65
N TRP A 49 -10.38 -8.12 14.14
CA TRP A 49 -11.56 -8.76 14.72
C TRP A 49 -11.29 -9.26 16.15
N PHE A 50 -10.13 -9.87 16.39
CA PHE A 50 -9.71 -10.29 17.72
C PHE A 50 -9.65 -9.13 18.72
N LYS A 51 -8.99 -8.02 18.35
CA LYS A 51 -8.89 -6.83 19.21
C LYS A 51 -10.24 -6.17 19.50
N GLU A 52 -11.14 -6.20 18.53
CA GLU A 52 -12.47 -5.62 18.72
C GLU A 52 -13.28 -6.43 19.74
N VAL A 53 -13.27 -7.75 19.62
CA VAL A 53 -13.94 -8.64 20.58
C VAL A 53 -13.25 -8.57 21.95
N GLU A 54 -11.93 -8.46 21.98
CA GLU A 54 -11.17 -8.22 23.21
C GLU A 54 -11.65 -6.96 23.94
N ALA A 55 -11.91 -5.86 23.21
CA ALA A 55 -12.40 -4.61 23.78
C ALA A 55 -13.81 -4.72 24.37
N MET A 56 -14.64 -5.63 23.86
CA MET A 56 -16.00 -5.88 24.37
C MET A 56 -16.02 -6.78 25.62
N ILE A 57 -14.95 -7.52 25.87
CA ILE A 57 -14.86 -8.51 26.96
C ILE A 57 -14.15 -7.91 28.19
N PRO A 58 -14.67 -8.13 29.42
CA PRO A 58 -14.04 -7.65 30.64
C PRO A 58 -12.62 -8.21 30.84
N PRO A 59 -11.69 -7.45 31.48
CA PRO A 59 -10.29 -7.86 31.64
C PRO A 59 -10.09 -9.23 32.28
N SER A 60 -10.94 -9.62 33.24
CA SER A 60 -10.87 -10.91 33.92
C SER A 60 -11.04 -12.12 32.99
N TYR A 61 -11.74 -11.95 31.86
CA TYR A 61 -11.95 -13.00 30.88
C TYR A 61 -10.88 -13.03 29.79
N ARG A 62 -10.08 -11.96 29.64
CA ARG A 62 -8.99 -11.91 28.64
C ARG A 62 -7.80 -12.79 29.00
N GLU A 63 -7.57 -12.97 30.30
CA GLU A 63 -6.46 -13.79 30.84
C GLU A 63 -6.92 -15.20 31.25
N ARG A 64 -8.21 -15.51 31.06
CA ARG A 64 -8.75 -16.81 31.46
C ARG A 64 -8.20 -17.89 30.54
N LYS A 65 -7.78 -19.01 31.12
CA LYS A 65 -7.27 -20.16 30.36
C LYS A 65 -8.40 -21.10 29.97
N ASN A 66 -8.32 -21.69 28.79
CA ASN A 66 -9.20 -22.80 28.37
C ASN A 66 -8.73 -24.14 28.96
N LYS A 67 -9.38 -25.26 28.58
CA LYS A 67 -8.97 -26.61 29.01
C LYS A 67 -7.53 -27.00 28.63
N ASP A 68 -6.98 -26.41 27.58
CA ASP A 68 -5.61 -26.64 27.13
C ASP A 68 -4.59 -25.78 27.92
N GLY A 69 -5.06 -24.97 28.87
CA GLY A 69 -4.21 -24.07 29.67
C GLY A 69 -3.74 -22.82 28.93
N LEU A 70 -4.32 -22.54 27.75
CA LEU A 70 -3.99 -21.40 26.89
C LEU A 70 -4.91 -20.23 27.17
N THR A 71 -4.35 -19.02 27.17
CA THR A 71 -5.12 -17.77 27.08
C THR A 71 -5.65 -17.56 25.65
N PRO A 72 -6.65 -16.69 25.44
CA PRO A 72 -7.12 -16.32 24.12
C PRO A 72 -6.01 -15.79 23.20
N HIS A 73 -5.05 -15.04 23.75
CA HIS A 73 -3.94 -14.48 22.98
C HIS A 73 -2.93 -15.56 22.57
N GLU A 74 -2.57 -16.46 23.50
CA GLU A 74 -1.71 -17.60 23.20
C GLU A 74 -2.34 -18.52 22.15
N LEU A 75 -3.65 -18.77 22.25
CA LEU A 75 -4.38 -19.53 21.24
C LEU A 75 -4.36 -18.82 19.88
N PHE A 76 -4.66 -17.52 19.84
CA PHE A 76 -4.62 -16.73 18.59
C PHE A 76 -3.26 -16.82 17.91
N THR A 77 -2.18 -16.52 18.64
CA THR A 77 -0.82 -16.56 18.11
C THR A 77 -0.43 -17.96 17.62
N ARG A 78 -0.91 -19.02 18.30
CA ARG A 78 -0.66 -20.41 17.88
C ARG A 78 -1.36 -20.75 16.57
N GLU A 79 -2.65 -20.44 16.47
CA GLU A 79 -3.48 -20.78 15.30
C GLU A 79 -3.10 -19.96 14.05
N HIS A 80 -2.56 -18.75 14.22
CA HIS A 80 -2.24 -17.83 13.12
C HIS A 80 -0.75 -17.78 12.77
N LYS A 81 0.09 -18.62 13.38
CA LYS A 81 1.55 -18.63 13.16
C LYS A 81 1.92 -18.80 11.69
N ASP A 82 1.29 -19.74 10.99
CA ASP A 82 1.58 -20.00 9.58
C ASP A 82 1.13 -18.86 8.67
N LEU A 83 0.00 -18.21 9.00
CA LEU A 83 -0.49 -17.03 8.28
C LEU A 83 0.47 -15.84 8.42
N VAL A 84 1.06 -15.63 9.60
CA VAL A 84 2.07 -14.59 9.82
C VAL A 84 3.31 -14.85 8.95
N VAL A 85 3.81 -16.09 8.92
CA VAL A 85 4.99 -16.46 8.12
C VAL A 85 4.73 -16.28 6.62
N GLN A 86 3.56 -16.71 6.15
CA GLN A 86 3.18 -16.56 4.75
C GLN A 86 2.96 -15.09 4.36
N GLY A 87 2.30 -14.32 5.24
CA GLY A 87 2.11 -12.87 5.07
C GLY A 87 3.43 -12.10 5.04
N GLU A 88 4.38 -12.46 5.91
CA GLU A 88 5.73 -11.90 5.90
C GLU A 88 6.44 -12.19 4.58
N LYS A 89 6.45 -13.45 4.13
CA LYS A 89 7.08 -13.84 2.87
C LYS A 89 6.49 -13.08 1.69
N TRP A 90 5.16 -12.96 1.64
CA TRP A 90 4.47 -12.22 0.59
C TRP A 90 4.81 -10.74 0.60
N MET A 91 4.79 -10.09 1.76
CA MET A 91 5.12 -8.67 1.90
C MET A 91 6.57 -8.39 1.51
N LYS A 92 7.53 -9.22 1.95
CA LYS A 92 8.94 -9.09 1.56
C LYS A 92 9.14 -9.28 0.06
N GLY A 93 8.51 -10.30 -0.53
CA GLY A 93 8.57 -10.54 -1.97
C GLY A 93 8.03 -9.35 -2.76
N THR A 94 6.83 -8.88 -2.42
CA THR A 94 6.20 -7.73 -3.07
C THR A 94 7.04 -6.46 -2.93
N ALA A 95 7.53 -6.16 -1.71
CA ALA A 95 8.38 -5.00 -1.47
C ALA A 95 9.68 -5.07 -2.28
N SER A 96 10.32 -6.24 -2.37
CA SER A 96 11.53 -6.42 -3.17
C SER A 96 11.28 -6.20 -4.66
N HIS A 97 10.24 -6.81 -5.24
CA HIS A 97 9.91 -6.63 -6.65
C HIS A 97 9.56 -5.17 -6.97
N CYS A 98 8.74 -4.52 -6.15
CA CYS A 98 8.38 -3.12 -6.36
C CYS A 98 9.57 -2.17 -6.16
N MET A 99 10.49 -2.48 -5.23
CA MET A 99 11.72 -1.72 -5.05
C MET A 99 12.62 -1.79 -6.29
N VAL A 100 12.74 -2.95 -6.94
CA VAL A 100 13.50 -3.10 -8.19
C VAL A 100 12.88 -2.24 -9.29
N VAL A 101 11.56 -2.27 -9.45
CA VAL A 101 10.84 -1.43 -10.43
C VAL A 101 11.06 0.07 -10.14
N ALA A 102 10.96 0.48 -8.87
CA ALA A 102 11.22 1.86 -8.47
C ALA A 102 12.67 2.26 -8.78
N ALA A 103 13.66 1.45 -8.40
CA ALA A 103 15.07 1.72 -8.67
C ALA A 103 15.36 1.87 -10.17
N LEU A 104 14.72 1.05 -11.02
CA LEU A 104 14.82 1.15 -12.47
C LEU A 104 14.27 2.50 -12.96
N ILE A 105 13.08 2.90 -12.50
CA ILE A 105 12.49 4.20 -12.85
C ILE A 105 13.39 5.35 -12.40
N ALA A 106 13.88 5.32 -11.15
CA ALA A 106 14.78 6.34 -10.63
C ALA A 106 16.04 6.48 -11.48
N THR A 107 16.61 5.35 -11.92
CA THR A 107 17.80 5.33 -12.77
C THR A 107 17.53 5.94 -14.15
N ILE A 108 16.41 5.56 -14.77
CA ILE A 108 16.03 6.07 -16.10
C ILE A 108 15.77 7.57 -16.03
N VAL A 109 14.97 8.01 -15.07
CA VAL A 109 14.61 9.42 -14.87
C VAL A 109 15.85 10.25 -14.54
N PHE A 110 16.73 9.75 -13.65
CA PHE A 110 18.00 10.42 -13.36
C PHE A 110 18.87 10.58 -14.61
N ALA A 111 18.97 9.55 -15.47
CA ALA A 111 19.70 9.67 -16.73
C ALA A 111 19.06 10.71 -17.68
N VAL A 112 17.73 10.71 -17.78
CA VAL A 112 16.96 11.63 -18.63
C VAL A 112 17.09 13.09 -18.15
N ALA A 113 17.21 13.34 -16.85
CA ALA A 113 17.44 14.67 -16.29
C ALA A 113 18.75 15.30 -16.79
N PHE A 114 19.78 14.50 -17.07
CA PHE A 114 21.06 14.96 -17.63
C PHE A 114 21.17 14.77 -19.15
N MET A 115 20.36 13.90 -19.74
CA MET A 115 20.28 13.65 -21.18
C MET A 115 19.04 14.30 -21.78
N VAL A 116 18.97 15.63 -21.62
CA VAL A 116 17.79 16.40 -21.97
C VAL A 116 17.44 16.27 -23.47
N PRO A 117 16.19 15.94 -23.82
CA PRO A 117 15.74 15.88 -25.21
C PRO A 117 15.92 17.23 -25.90
N GLY A 118 16.66 17.24 -27.01
CA GLY A 118 17.07 18.45 -27.73
C GLY A 118 18.53 18.87 -27.50
N GLY A 119 19.20 18.33 -26.48
CA GLY A 119 20.60 18.64 -26.18
C GLY A 119 20.83 20.03 -25.60
N TYR A 120 22.10 20.38 -25.43
CA TYR A 120 22.54 21.68 -24.96
C TYR A 120 22.93 22.57 -26.14
N SER A 121 22.70 23.88 -26.02
CA SER A 121 23.13 24.84 -27.03
C SER A 121 24.65 24.81 -27.15
N GLN A 122 25.18 24.13 -28.18
CA GLN A 122 26.60 24.15 -28.52
C GLN A 122 26.78 25.00 -29.78
N GLY A 123 26.94 26.30 -29.59
CA GLY A 123 26.95 27.26 -30.70
C GLY A 123 27.76 28.51 -30.39
N ARG A 124 29.05 28.44 -30.74
CA ARG A 124 30.04 29.52 -30.96
C ARG A 124 30.35 30.46 -29.76
N LEU A 125 31.59 30.33 -29.30
CA LEU A 125 32.46 31.39 -28.74
C LEU A 125 31.67 32.61 -28.19
N ASN A 126 31.27 32.50 -26.92
CA ASN A 126 30.68 33.52 -26.04
C ASN A 126 29.16 33.35 -25.75
N GLN A 127 28.90 32.80 -24.55
CA GLN A 127 27.78 33.10 -23.63
C GLN A 127 26.52 32.22 -23.56
N SER A 128 26.57 30.93 -23.92
CA SER A 128 25.52 30.00 -23.42
C SER A 128 25.96 28.53 -23.32
N ASP A 129 27.11 28.29 -22.68
CA ASP A 129 27.56 26.92 -22.39
C ASP A 129 26.65 26.29 -21.32
N GLY A 130 25.93 25.22 -21.68
CA GLY A 130 25.15 24.39 -20.75
C GLY A 130 23.66 24.71 -20.60
N ILE A 131 23.11 25.66 -21.37
CA ILE A 131 21.66 25.92 -21.37
C ILE A 131 20.97 24.95 -22.35
N PRO A 132 19.92 24.21 -21.93
CA PRO A 132 19.19 23.32 -22.85
C PRO A 132 18.48 24.12 -23.95
N ILE A 133 18.52 23.61 -25.19
CA ILE A 133 18.04 24.33 -26.39
C ILE A 133 16.57 24.79 -26.27
N PHE A 134 15.77 24.05 -25.51
CA PHE A 134 14.34 24.32 -25.32
C PHE A 134 14.00 25.01 -23.99
N HIS A 135 14.99 25.58 -23.27
CA HIS A 135 14.83 26.14 -21.93
C HIS A 135 13.64 27.09 -21.74
N SER A 136 13.32 27.94 -22.72
CA SER A 136 12.24 28.94 -22.58
C SER A 136 10.83 28.43 -22.92
N GLN A 137 10.66 27.14 -23.22
CA GLN A 137 9.37 26.59 -23.63
C GLN A 137 8.58 26.05 -22.41
N VAL A 138 7.28 26.37 -22.34
CA VAL A 138 6.39 25.86 -21.28
C VAL A 138 6.42 24.32 -21.24
N THR A 139 6.43 23.67 -22.40
CA THR A 139 6.56 22.21 -22.57
C THR A 139 7.83 21.66 -21.91
N PHE A 140 8.93 22.41 -21.97
CA PHE A 140 10.20 22.02 -21.37
C PHE A 140 10.19 22.11 -19.83
N MET A 141 9.56 23.15 -19.28
CA MET A 141 9.38 23.27 -17.82
C MET A 141 8.48 22.17 -17.27
N VAL A 142 7.39 21.83 -17.98
CA VAL A 142 6.52 20.70 -17.61
C VAL A 142 7.30 19.38 -17.61
N PHE A 143 8.18 19.18 -18.60
CA PHE A 143 9.06 18.01 -18.66
C PHE A 143 9.97 17.91 -17.42
N ILE A 144 10.74 18.96 -17.10
CA ILE A 144 11.65 18.96 -15.93
C ILE A 144 10.90 18.70 -14.64
N VAL A 145 9.76 19.37 -14.43
CA VAL A 145 8.98 19.22 -13.19
C VAL A 145 8.40 17.81 -13.08
N ALA A 146 7.87 17.26 -14.17
CA ALA A 146 7.35 15.88 -14.17
C ALA A 146 8.46 14.85 -13.91
N ASP A 147 9.64 15.04 -14.50
CA ASP A 147 10.80 14.19 -14.32
C ASP A 147 11.31 14.23 -12.85
N ALA A 148 11.41 15.42 -12.26
CA ALA A 148 11.76 15.59 -10.86
C ALA A 148 10.75 14.93 -9.89
N ILE A 149 9.44 15.14 -10.12
CA ILE A 149 8.40 14.47 -9.31
C ILE A 149 8.54 12.95 -9.43
N SER A 150 8.79 12.44 -10.64
CA SER A 150 8.99 11.01 -10.87
C SER A 150 10.16 10.45 -10.07
N LEU A 151 11.29 11.16 -10.06
CA LEU A 151 12.50 10.76 -9.35
C LEU A 151 12.26 10.71 -7.84
N PHE A 152 11.75 11.80 -7.26
CA PHE A 152 11.51 11.88 -5.82
C PHE A 152 10.43 10.91 -5.36
N ALA A 153 9.37 10.72 -6.15
CA ALA A 153 8.33 9.73 -5.85
C ALA A 153 8.90 8.29 -5.89
N SER A 154 9.81 7.99 -6.83
CA SER A 154 10.49 6.70 -6.88
C SER A 154 11.40 6.47 -5.67
N ILE A 155 12.22 7.46 -5.29
CA ILE A 155 13.08 7.38 -4.10
C ILE A 155 12.22 7.18 -2.83
N ALA A 156 11.13 7.93 -2.69
CA ALA A 156 10.19 7.75 -1.59
C ALA A 156 9.61 6.33 -1.56
N SER A 157 9.25 5.78 -2.72
CA SER A 157 8.78 4.39 -2.85
C SER A 157 9.82 3.37 -2.39
N ILE A 158 11.09 3.53 -2.83
CA ILE A 158 12.22 2.69 -2.40
C ILE A 158 12.38 2.72 -0.88
N LEU A 159 12.35 3.90 -0.27
CA LEU A 159 12.48 4.04 1.19
C LEU A 159 11.33 3.35 1.93
N MET A 160 10.10 3.44 1.42
CA MET A 160 8.94 2.77 2.01
C MET A 160 9.07 1.24 1.91
N PHE A 161 9.45 0.70 0.75
CA PHE A 161 9.67 -0.74 0.59
C PHE A 161 10.87 -1.25 1.40
N LEU A 162 11.93 -0.44 1.53
CA LEU A 162 13.07 -0.76 2.40
C LEU A 162 12.64 -0.80 3.87
N SER A 163 11.76 0.13 4.28
CA SER A 163 11.17 0.12 5.63
C SER A 163 10.33 -1.13 5.91
N ILE A 164 9.79 -1.79 4.87
CA ILE A 164 9.08 -3.08 4.98
C ILE A 164 10.09 -4.23 5.14
N LEU A 165 11.17 -4.24 4.35
CA LEU A 165 12.21 -5.27 4.43
C LEU A 165 12.95 -5.26 5.78
N THR A 166 13.19 -4.07 6.34
CA THR A 166 13.90 -3.88 7.61
C THR A 166 12.98 -3.90 8.84
N SER A 167 11.65 -3.95 8.66
CA SER A 167 10.72 -4.00 9.78
C SER A 167 10.82 -5.33 10.54
N ARG A 168 10.60 -5.29 11.86
CA ARG A 168 10.29 -6.51 12.62
C ARG A 168 8.87 -6.94 12.23
N TYR A 169 8.69 -8.21 11.85
CA TYR A 169 7.39 -8.77 11.45
C TYR A 169 6.66 -9.34 12.66
N ALA A 170 6.45 -8.50 13.68
CA ALA A 170 5.61 -8.90 14.80
C ALA A 170 4.13 -8.92 14.37
N GLU A 171 3.34 -9.84 14.92
CA GLU A 171 1.89 -9.95 14.68
C GLU A 171 1.17 -8.59 14.77
N ARG A 172 1.54 -7.75 15.74
CA ARG A 172 0.97 -6.40 15.95
C ARG A 172 1.28 -5.42 14.82
N ASP A 173 2.39 -5.59 14.10
CA ASP A 173 2.79 -4.70 13.01
C ASP A 173 1.92 -4.90 11.76
N PHE A 174 1.35 -6.10 11.57
CA PHE A 174 0.39 -6.38 10.51
C PHE A 174 -0.91 -5.58 10.62
N LEU A 175 -1.23 -5.01 11.79
CA LEU A 175 -2.45 -4.23 11.98
C LEU A 175 -2.45 -2.90 11.23
N GLN A 176 -1.32 -2.20 11.24
CA GLN A 176 -1.27 -0.83 10.72
C GLN A 176 0.07 -0.49 10.10
N SER A 177 1.20 -0.80 10.72
CA SER A 177 2.49 -0.29 10.26
C SER A 177 2.88 -0.90 8.91
N LEU A 178 2.76 -2.22 8.77
CA LEU A 178 3.12 -2.96 7.56
C LEU A 178 2.20 -2.63 6.36
N PRO A 179 0.87 -2.75 6.46
CA PRO A 179 -0.03 -2.37 5.36
C PRO A 179 0.06 -0.90 4.96
N LYS A 180 0.16 0.04 5.92
CA LYS A 180 0.28 1.47 5.59
C LYS A 180 1.57 1.78 4.85
N LYS A 181 2.69 1.17 5.25
CA LYS A 181 3.97 1.32 4.54
C LYS A 181 3.88 0.80 3.11
N LEU A 182 3.25 -0.35 2.92
CA LEU A 182 3.04 -0.95 1.59
C LEU A 182 2.18 -0.03 0.71
N MET A 183 1.08 0.49 1.25
CA MET A 183 0.18 1.41 0.56
C MET A 183 0.90 2.69 0.14
N LEU A 184 1.61 3.34 1.07
CA LEU A 184 2.38 4.54 0.77
C LEU A 184 3.44 4.27 -0.30
N GLY A 185 4.16 3.15 -0.21
CA GLY A 185 5.14 2.73 -1.23
C GLY A 185 4.52 2.53 -2.61
N LEU A 186 3.37 1.85 -2.70
CA LEU A 186 2.64 1.62 -3.95
C LEU A 186 2.07 2.91 -4.54
N THR A 187 1.53 3.81 -3.70
CA THR A 187 1.02 5.12 -4.17
C THR A 187 2.13 6.01 -4.71
N ALA A 188 3.30 6.03 -4.05
CA ALA A 188 4.47 6.75 -4.54
C ALA A 188 5.01 6.15 -5.85
N LEU A 189 5.03 4.81 -5.96
CA LEU A 189 5.41 4.12 -7.21
C LEU A 189 4.46 4.47 -8.35
N PHE A 190 3.15 4.47 -8.09
CA PHE A 190 2.14 4.84 -9.08
C PHE A 190 2.31 6.28 -9.57
N LEU A 191 2.52 7.20 -8.63
CA LEU A 191 2.77 8.59 -8.94
C LEU A 191 3.99 8.71 -9.84
N SER A 192 5.09 8.02 -9.50
CA SER A 192 6.32 7.98 -10.30
C SER A 192 6.08 7.47 -11.73
N ILE A 193 5.41 6.33 -11.90
CA ILE A 193 5.07 5.77 -13.22
C ILE A 193 4.24 6.77 -14.05
N THR A 194 3.25 7.40 -13.42
CA THR A 194 2.36 8.35 -14.09
C THR A 194 3.14 9.58 -14.55
N THR A 195 3.95 10.18 -13.68
CA THR A 195 4.73 11.37 -14.02
C THR A 195 5.84 11.07 -15.02
N MET A 196 6.49 9.90 -14.94
CA MET A 196 7.45 9.43 -15.95
C MET A 196 6.81 9.32 -17.33
N THR A 197 5.59 8.77 -17.39
CA THR A 197 4.86 8.59 -18.64
C THR A 197 4.45 9.94 -19.26
N ILE A 198 4.09 10.91 -18.41
CA ILE A 198 3.84 12.30 -18.83
C ILE A 198 5.13 12.94 -19.36
N ALA A 199 6.24 12.85 -18.62
CA ALA A 199 7.53 13.40 -19.03
C ALA A 199 7.98 12.81 -20.37
N PHE A 200 7.85 11.49 -20.55
CA PHE A 200 8.12 10.82 -21.80
C PHE A 200 7.24 11.34 -22.95
N SER A 201 5.93 11.46 -22.73
CA SER A 201 5.01 11.99 -23.75
C SER A 201 5.40 13.43 -24.15
N VAL A 202 5.65 14.30 -23.17
CA VAL A 202 6.06 15.70 -23.37
C VAL A 202 7.40 15.80 -24.12
N SER A 203 8.35 14.91 -23.82
CA SER A 203 9.64 14.82 -24.52
C SER A 203 9.47 14.57 -26.04
N PHE A 204 8.53 13.69 -26.44
CA PHE A 204 8.23 13.49 -27.87
C PHE A 204 7.59 14.72 -28.52
N TYR A 205 6.73 15.45 -27.82
CA TYR A 205 6.19 16.72 -28.33
C TYR A 205 7.30 17.78 -28.50
N LEU A 206 8.30 17.78 -27.61
CA LEU A 206 9.45 18.66 -27.69
C LEU A 206 10.33 18.33 -28.92
N LEU A 207 10.58 17.04 -29.15
CA LEU A 207 11.44 16.56 -30.24
C LEU A 207 10.80 16.77 -31.63
N TYR A 208 9.49 16.57 -31.75
CA TYR A 208 8.75 16.64 -33.03
C TYR A 208 8.02 17.96 -33.26
N LYS A 209 8.35 19.02 -32.51
CA LYS A 209 7.66 20.33 -32.54
C LYS A 209 7.49 20.93 -33.95
N ASN A 210 8.44 20.68 -34.85
CA ASN A 210 8.42 21.18 -36.24
C ASN A 210 8.22 20.07 -37.29
N GLY A 211 7.76 18.88 -36.91
CA GLY A 211 7.66 17.69 -37.77
C GLY A 211 6.32 16.95 -37.69
N MET A 212 6.32 15.62 -37.89
CA MET A 212 5.13 14.77 -37.90
C MET A 212 4.44 14.67 -36.52
N ILE A 213 3.57 15.61 -36.19
CA ILE A 213 2.79 15.67 -34.92
C ILE A 213 1.95 14.41 -34.68
N TRP A 214 1.64 13.62 -35.70
CA TRP A 214 0.91 12.36 -35.55
C TRP A 214 1.66 11.32 -34.70
N MET A 215 3.00 11.31 -34.73
CA MET A 215 3.82 10.39 -33.93
C MET A 215 3.66 10.57 -32.41
N PRO A 216 3.84 11.78 -31.82
CA PRO A 216 3.63 11.99 -30.39
C PRO A 216 2.17 11.75 -29.94
N ILE A 217 1.18 12.00 -30.81
CA ILE A 217 -0.22 11.70 -30.52
C ILE A 217 -0.42 10.18 -30.35
N MET A 218 0.10 9.38 -31.27
CA MET A 218 0.01 7.92 -31.20
C MET A 218 0.71 7.38 -29.95
N ILE A 219 1.92 7.86 -29.65
CA ILE A 219 2.68 7.45 -28.45
C ILE A 219 1.92 7.81 -27.18
N SER A 220 1.33 9.01 -27.11
CA SER A 220 0.53 9.45 -25.97
C SER A 220 -0.73 8.59 -25.79
N MET A 221 -1.36 8.14 -26.87
CA MET A 221 -2.50 7.22 -26.81
C MET A 221 -2.11 5.86 -26.21
N PHE A 222 -0.99 5.28 -26.65
CA PHE A 222 -0.48 4.02 -26.09
C PHE A 222 -0.05 4.16 -24.62
N ALA A 223 0.46 5.33 -24.22
CA ALA A 223 0.87 5.62 -22.85
C ALA A 223 -0.28 5.61 -21.83
N VAL A 224 -1.53 5.83 -22.26
CA VAL A 224 -2.71 5.76 -21.36
C VAL A 224 -3.01 4.33 -20.92
N LEU A 225 -2.68 3.34 -21.76
CA LEU A 225 -3.04 1.94 -21.51
C LEU A 225 -2.35 1.34 -20.26
N PRO A 226 -1.02 1.51 -20.06
CA PRO A 226 -0.36 1.11 -18.81
C PRO A 226 -0.92 1.80 -17.56
N ILE A 227 -1.28 3.09 -17.65
CA ILE A 227 -1.84 3.86 -16.53
C ILE A 227 -3.21 3.30 -16.16
N PHE A 228 -4.07 3.02 -17.14
CA PHE A 228 -5.38 2.42 -16.92
C PHE A 228 -5.27 1.01 -16.35
N LEU A 229 -4.37 0.17 -16.89
CA LEU A 229 -4.13 -1.18 -16.36
C LEU A 229 -3.64 -1.13 -14.91
N PHE A 230 -2.69 -0.25 -14.60
CA PHE A 230 -2.13 -0.14 -13.26
C PHE A 230 -3.16 0.39 -12.26
N THR A 231 -3.96 1.39 -12.63
CA THR A 231 -5.06 1.89 -11.79
C THR A 231 -6.09 0.80 -11.53
N TRP A 232 -6.52 0.05 -12.54
CA TRP A 232 -7.44 -1.07 -12.36
C TRP A 232 -6.88 -2.15 -11.42
N LEU A 233 -5.63 -2.56 -11.63
CA LEU A 233 -5.00 -3.65 -10.88
C LEU A 233 -4.71 -3.27 -9.42
N GLN A 234 -4.23 -2.04 -9.18
CA GLN A 234 -3.98 -1.54 -7.83
C GLN A 234 -5.26 -1.11 -7.11
N TYR A 235 -6.29 -0.64 -7.82
CA TYR A 235 -7.53 -0.18 -7.19
C TYR A 235 -8.15 -1.27 -6.31
N ARG A 236 -8.14 -2.53 -6.75
CA ARG A 236 -8.65 -3.64 -5.95
C ARG A 236 -7.86 -3.81 -4.64
N LEU A 237 -6.53 -3.83 -4.72
CA LEU A 237 -5.64 -3.90 -3.56
C LEU A 237 -5.82 -2.72 -2.61
N LEU A 238 -5.81 -1.48 -3.15
CA LEU A 238 -5.96 -0.27 -2.35
C LEU A 238 -7.36 -0.19 -1.70
N ALA A 239 -8.41 -0.62 -2.42
CA ALA A 239 -9.78 -0.65 -1.91
C ALA A 239 -9.97 -1.70 -0.81
N ASP A 240 -9.36 -2.88 -0.94
CA ASP A 240 -9.44 -3.93 0.09
C ASP A 240 -8.71 -3.52 1.37
N VAL A 241 -7.55 -2.86 1.26
CA VAL A 241 -6.84 -2.29 2.43
C VAL A 241 -7.61 -1.12 3.05
N GLY A 242 -8.16 -0.24 2.20
CA GLY A 242 -9.01 0.86 2.61
C GLY A 242 -10.23 0.37 3.39
N ARG A 243 -10.96 -0.62 2.85
CA ARG A 243 -12.08 -1.26 3.55
C ARG A 243 -11.63 -1.96 4.82
N SER A 244 -10.56 -2.75 4.83
CA SER A 244 -10.10 -3.43 6.05
C SER A 244 -9.77 -2.43 7.17
N THR A 245 -9.12 -1.32 6.83
CA THR A 245 -8.68 -0.30 7.78
C THR A 245 -9.82 0.64 8.22
N TYR A 246 -10.71 1.04 7.31
CA TYR A 246 -11.81 1.96 7.60
C TYR A 246 -13.10 1.25 8.00
N ALA A 247 -13.48 0.15 7.35
CA ALA A 247 -14.70 -0.57 7.68
C ALA A 247 -14.61 -1.21 9.06
N SER A 248 -13.44 -1.68 9.52
CA SER A 248 -13.27 -2.11 10.93
C SER A 248 -13.56 -0.97 11.92
N ARG A 249 -13.21 0.28 11.56
CA ARG A 249 -13.48 1.47 12.38
C ARG A 249 -14.96 1.88 12.42
N TYR A 250 -15.72 1.52 11.38
CA TYR A 250 -17.15 1.88 11.22
C TYR A 250 -18.12 0.74 11.56
N LEU A 251 -17.74 -0.53 11.40
CA LEU A 251 -18.60 -1.67 11.69
C LEU A 251 -18.94 -1.78 13.19
N PHE A 252 -18.10 -1.23 14.07
CA PHE A 252 -18.22 -1.45 15.52
C PHE A 252 -18.27 -0.18 16.38
N LYS A 253 -18.22 1.02 15.76
CA LYS A 253 -18.73 2.24 16.41
C LYS A 253 -20.22 2.36 16.08
N PRO A 254 -21.16 2.04 16.99
CA PRO A 254 -22.52 2.48 16.79
C PRO A 254 -22.49 4.01 16.75
N ASN A 255 -23.09 4.61 15.73
CA ASN A 255 -23.37 6.04 15.73
C ASN A 255 -24.12 6.35 17.03
N LYS A 256 -23.45 6.99 17.99
CA LYS A 256 -24.13 7.64 19.11
C LYS A 256 -24.83 8.89 18.56
N LEU A 257 -25.93 8.70 17.85
CA LEU A 257 -26.97 9.71 17.76
C LEU A 257 -27.65 9.74 19.13
N MET A 258 -27.01 10.45 20.07
CA MET A 258 -27.64 10.90 21.30
C MET A 258 -28.70 11.92 20.89
N LEU A 259 -29.90 11.44 20.56
CA LEU A 259 -31.09 12.29 20.53
C LEU A 259 -31.40 12.64 21.99
N TYR A 260 -30.90 13.79 22.43
CA TYR A 260 -31.44 14.46 23.61
C TYR A 260 -32.85 14.93 23.25
N TYR A 261 -33.84 14.40 23.95
CA TYR A 261 -35.15 15.01 24.13
C TYR A 261 -35.49 14.97 25.62
#